data_AF-A0A916S2D6-F1
#
_entry.id   AF-A0A916S2D6-F1
#
_cell.length_a   1.000
_cell.length_b   1.000
_cell.length_c   1.000
_cell.angle_alpha   90.00
_cell.angle_beta   90.00
_cell.angle_gamma   90.00
#
_symmetry.space_group_name_H-M   'P 1'
#
loop_
_entity.id
_entity.type
_entity.pdbx_description
1 polymer ?
#
loop_
_entity_poly.entity_id
_entity_poly.type
_entity_poly.pdbx_seq_one_letter_code
_entity_poly.pdbx_strand_id
1 'polypeptide(L)'
;MASSSYYYNLYLKKKREVDDYEDNIRDLERILNRLGDMQGEIWDVNFEYEDLTHDLNKGVRHNSIFTSQANTHLNKKEKSVSQDRNLSRTQDGLEDEISRLNQLLNQAISSRDYYYSKYKAKKAEERAELARKLFGGG
;
A
#
# COMPACT_ATOMS: atom_id res chain seq x y z
N MET A 1 35.99 -20.07 1.34
CA MET A 1 34.73 -20.34 2.07
C MET A 1 34.15 -19.01 2.54
N ALA A 2 32.83 -18.84 2.53
CA ALA A 2 32.18 -17.63 3.05
C ALA A 2 32.36 -17.52 4.58
N SER A 3 32.63 -16.31 5.08
CA SER A 3 32.84 -16.02 6.51
C SER A 3 31.54 -15.64 7.21
N SER A 4 31.54 -15.63 8.55
CA SER A 4 30.42 -15.11 9.34
C SER A 4 30.10 -13.65 8.96
N SER A 5 31.14 -12.81 8.77
CA SER A 5 30.97 -11.40 8.36
C SER A 5 30.27 -11.26 7.01
N TYR A 6 30.57 -12.13 6.03
CA TYR A 6 29.87 -12.15 4.76
C TYR A 6 28.37 -12.38 4.91
N TYR A 7 27.97 -13.41 5.66
CA TYR A 7 26.55 -13.70 5.90
C TYR A 7 25.86 -12.62 6.73
N TYR A 8 26.57 -11.98 7.65
CA TYR A 8 26.04 -10.86 8.42
C TYR A 8 25.75 -9.65 7.54
N ASN A 9 26.64 -9.31 6.60
CA ASN A 9 26.41 -8.22 5.64
C ASN A 9 25.20 -8.49 4.73
N LEU A 10 25.03 -9.73 4.27
CA LEU A 10 23.84 -10.12 3.49
C LEU A 10 22.55 -10.03 4.32
N TYR A 11 22.60 -10.47 5.58
CA TYR A 11 21.50 -10.29 6.52
C TYR A 11 21.13 -8.81 6.67
N LEU A 12 22.10 -7.92 6.90
CA LEU A 12 21.85 -6.48 7.04
C LEU A 12 21.23 -5.88 5.78
N LYS A 13 21.69 -6.29 4.59
CA LYS A 13 21.12 -5.87 3.31
C LYS A 13 19.64 -6.29 3.20
N LYS A 14 19.34 -7.56 3.49
CA LYS A 14 17.96 -8.07 3.44
C LYS A 14 17.06 -7.50 4.52
N LYS A 15 17.62 -7.16 5.68
CA LYS A 15 16.89 -6.44 6.72
C LYS A 15 16.46 -5.05 6.23
N ARG A 16 17.37 -4.27 5.63
CA ARG A 16 17.01 -2.95 5.07
C ARG A 16 15.96 -3.07 3.97
N GLU A 17 16.11 -4.05 3.09
CA GLU A 17 15.14 -4.28 2.01
C GLU A 17 13.74 -4.64 2.57
N VAL A 18 13.66 -5.39 3.67
CA VAL A 18 12.39 -5.62 4.40
C VAL A 18 11.82 -4.30 4.93
N ASP A 19 12.64 -3.52 5.65
CA ASP A 19 12.24 -2.25 6.23
C ASP A 19 11.71 -1.29 5.12
N ASP A 20 12.40 -1.23 3.97
CA ASP A 20 12.01 -0.41 2.80
C ASP A 20 10.68 -0.87 2.18
N TYR A 21 10.44 -2.19 2.05
CA TYR A 21 9.17 -2.69 1.53
C TYR A 21 8.00 -2.42 2.48
N GLU A 22 8.20 -2.60 3.80
CA GLU A 22 7.18 -2.31 4.80
C GLU A 22 6.75 -0.84 4.78
N ASP A 23 7.71 0.08 4.69
CA ASP A 23 7.43 1.52 4.61
C ASP A 23 6.68 1.88 3.32
N ASN A 24 7.12 1.36 2.16
CA ASN A 24 6.44 1.61 0.89
C ASN A 24 5.00 1.06 0.88
N ILE A 25 4.78 -0.16 1.38
CA ILE A 25 3.44 -0.75 1.49
C ILE A 25 2.55 0.14 2.35
N ARG A 26 3.04 0.57 3.53
CA ARG A 26 2.28 1.44 4.44
C ARG A 26 1.88 2.77 3.79
N ASP A 27 2.77 3.37 3.00
CA ASP A 27 2.48 4.63 2.32
C ASP A 27 1.46 4.44 1.19
N LEU A 28 1.55 3.35 0.41
CA LEU A 28 0.57 3.01 -0.62
C LEU A 28 -0.81 2.69 -0.03
N GLU A 29 -0.87 1.92 1.07
CA GLU A 29 -2.12 1.67 1.79
C GLU A 29 -2.76 2.96 2.30
N ARG A 30 -1.95 3.93 2.75
CA ARG A 30 -2.47 5.25 3.17
C ARG A 30 -3.09 6.01 2.00
N ILE A 31 -2.49 5.95 0.81
CA ILE A 31 -3.04 6.57 -0.40
C ILE A 31 -4.34 5.88 -0.80
N LEU A 32 -4.37 4.55 -0.78
CA LEU A 32 -5.56 3.75 -1.09
C LEU A 32 -6.72 4.09 -0.15
N ASN A 33 -6.46 4.20 1.16
CA ASN A 33 -7.47 4.59 2.13
C ASN A 33 -8.04 5.99 1.86
N ARG A 34 -7.20 6.96 1.46
CA ARG A 34 -7.66 8.31 1.09
C ARG A 34 -8.57 8.31 -0.14
N LEU A 35 -8.33 7.41 -1.10
CA LEU A 35 -9.25 7.24 -2.24
C LEU A 35 -10.61 6.70 -1.76
N GLY A 36 -10.61 5.82 -0.77
CA GLY A 36 -11.83 5.37 -0.09
C GLY A 36 -12.58 6.53 0.60
N ASP A 37 -11.87 7.40 1.31
CA ASP A 37 -12.46 8.58 1.95
C ASP A 37 -13.10 9.53 0.91
N MET A 38 -12.42 9.79 -0.21
CA MET A 38 -12.95 10.59 -1.32
C MET A 38 -14.25 9.99 -1.90
N GLN A 39 -14.39 8.66 -1.92
CA GLN A 39 -15.62 8.01 -2.37
C GLN A 39 -16.81 8.36 -1.46
N GLY A 40 -16.58 8.46 -0.15
CA GLY A 40 -17.58 8.93 0.82
C GLY A 40 -17.96 10.38 0.59
N GLU A 41 -16.98 11.26 0.44
CA GLU A 41 -17.23 12.69 0.15
C GLU A 41 -18.02 12.90 -1.15
N ILE A 42 -17.74 12.13 -2.20
CA ILE A 42 -18.50 12.15 -3.46
C ILE A 42 -19.96 11.75 -3.25
N TRP A 43 -20.23 10.77 -2.38
CA TRP A 43 -21.60 10.39 -2.05
C TRP A 43 -22.33 11.49 -1.31
N ASP A 44 -21.70 12.09 -0.30
CA ASP A 44 -22.29 13.18 0.49
C ASP A 44 -22.62 14.38 -0.39
N VAL A 45 -21.70 14.77 -1.28
CA VAL A 45 -21.93 15.85 -2.27
C VAL A 45 -23.11 15.51 -3.19
N ASN A 46 -23.18 14.27 -3.68
CA ASN A 46 -24.26 13.87 -4.56
C ASN A 46 -25.63 13.82 -3.85
N PHE A 47 -25.68 13.43 -2.57
CA PHE A 47 -26.90 13.50 -1.76
C PHE A 47 -27.36 14.94 -1.54
N GLU A 48 -26.46 15.83 -1.11
CA GLU A 48 -26.78 17.25 -0.94
C GLU A 48 -27.26 17.88 -2.26
N TYR A 49 -26.64 17.48 -3.38
CA TYR A 49 -27.03 17.95 -4.70
C TYR A 49 -28.44 17.49 -5.12
N GLU A 50 -28.82 16.25 -4.77
CA GLU A 50 -30.18 15.74 -4.98
C GLU A 50 -31.20 16.52 -4.15
N ASP A 51 -30.92 16.73 -2.86
CA ASP A 51 -31.81 17.44 -1.94
C ASP A 51 -32.00 18.90 -2.37
N LEU A 52 -30.92 19.59 -2.71
CA LEU A 52 -30.99 20.97 -3.19
C LEU A 52 -31.79 21.08 -4.50
N THR A 53 -31.64 20.12 -5.41
CA THR A 53 -32.40 20.09 -6.66
C THR A 53 -33.88 19.82 -6.43
N HIS A 54 -34.21 18.96 -5.46
CA HIS A 54 -35.58 18.68 -5.06
C HIS A 54 -36.25 19.94 -4.47
N ASP A 55 -35.57 20.64 -3.58
CA ASP A 55 -36.10 21.86 -2.98
C ASP A 55 -36.21 23.02 -3.99
N LEU A 56 -35.24 23.16 -4.90
CA LEU A 56 -35.34 24.08 -6.02
C LEU A 56 -36.58 23.79 -6.87
N ASN A 57 -36.79 22.53 -7.25
CA ASN A 57 -37.96 22.10 -8.02
C ASN A 57 -39.28 22.43 -7.32
N LYS A 58 -39.38 22.29 -5.99
CA LYS A 58 -40.56 22.72 -5.23
C LYS A 58 -40.77 24.24 -5.34
N GLY A 59 -39.69 25.02 -5.22
CA GLY A 59 -39.74 26.48 -5.26
C GLY A 59 -40.13 27.03 -6.64
N VAL A 60 -39.66 26.39 -7.71
CA VAL A 60 -39.90 26.85 -9.09
C VAL A 60 -41.01 26.11 -9.82
N ARG A 61 -41.75 25.21 -9.14
CA ARG A 61 -42.71 24.26 -9.75
C ARG A 61 -43.75 24.87 -10.70
N HIS A 62 -44.08 26.14 -10.54
CA HIS A 62 -45.06 26.85 -11.36
C HIS A 62 -44.44 27.55 -12.59
N ASN A 63 -43.11 27.56 -12.71
CA ASN A 63 -42.38 28.11 -13.84
C ASN A 63 -41.71 26.97 -14.62
N SER A 64 -42.30 26.61 -15.77
CA SER A 64 -41.85 25.49 -16.60
C SER A 64 -40.40 25.61 -17.09
N ILE A 65 -39.91 26.84 -17.32
CA ILE A 65 -38.52 27.09 -17.74
C ILE A 65 -37.57 26.73 -16.61
N PHE A 66 -37.83 27.23 -15.40
CA PHE A 66 -36.96 26.97 -14.24
C PHE A 66 -37.04 25.52 -13.77
N THR A 67 -38.21 24.88 -13.81
CA THR A 67 -38.35 23.44 -13.53
C THR A 67 -37.54 22.60 -14.54
N SER A 68 -37.57 22.94 -15.83
CA SER A 68 -36.79 22.25 -16.84
C SER A 68 -35.28 22.39 -16.59
N GLN A 69 -34.83 23.60 -16.24
CA GLN A 69 -33.42 23.86 -15.89
C GLN A 69 -32.99 23.08 -14.64
N ALA A 70 -33.78 23.11 -13.56
CA ALA A 70 -33.51 22.35 -12.33
C ALA A 70 -33.37 20.84 -12.61
N ASN A 71 -34.22 20.27 -13.45
CA ASN A 71 -34.12 18.85 -13.82
C ASN A 71 -32.89 18.52 -14.66
N THR A 72 -32.32 19.49 -15.41
CA THR A 72 -31.11 19.24 -16.20
C THR A 72 -29.86 19.08 -15.32
N HIS A 73 -29.91 19.60 -14.10
CA HIS A 73 -28.82 19.56 -13.15
C HIS A 73 -28.62 18.17 -12.53
N LEU A 74 -29.69 17.39 -12.28
CA LEU A 74 -29.61 16.02 -11.72
C LEU A 74 -28.68 15.07 -12.48
N ASN A 75 -28.42 15.34 -13.76
CA ASN A 75 -27.53 14.54 -14.62
C ASN A 75 -26.04 14.92 -14.48
N LYS A 76 -25.70 15.93 -13.67
CA LYS A 76 -24.34 16.45 -13.48
C LYS A 76 -23.70 16.06 -12.15
N LYS A 77 -24.17 14.96 -11.55
CA LYS A 77 -23.57 14.39 -10.33
C LYS A 77 -22.11 14.04 -10.55
N GLU A 78 -21.34 14.14 -9.48
CA GLU A 78 -19.95 13.69 -9.47
C GLU A 78 -19.90 12.18 -9.72
N LYS A 79 -18.94 11.75 -10.54
CA LYS A 79 -18.74 10.33 -10.80
C LYS A 79 -18.15 9.68 -9.56
N SER A 80 -18.57 8.45 -9.26
CA SER A 80 -17.88 7.65 -8.25
C SER A 80 -16.42 7.41 -8.66
N VAL A 81 -15.55 7.14 -7.69
CA VAL A 81 -14.13 6.76 -7.88
C VAL A 81 -14.03 5.58 -8.86
N SER A 82 -14.95 4.63 -8.76
CA SER A 82 -15.04 3.47 -9.67
C SER A 82 -15.55 3.80 -11.08
N GLN A 83 -16.30 4.89 -11.26
CA GLN A 83 -16.82 5.34 -12.55
C GLN A 83 -15.91 6.38 -13.21
N ASP A 84 -15.05 7.05 -12.44
CA ASP A 84 -13.96 7.82 -12.99
C ASP A 84 -12.83 6.88 -13.43
N ARG A 85 -12.56 6.87 -14.74
CA ARG A 85 -11.59 5.95 -15.34
C ARG A 85 -10.17 6.17 -14.83
N ASN A 86 -9.79 7.39 -14.45
CA ASN A 86 -8.44 7.67 -13.97
C ASN A 86 -8.29 7.24 -12.52
N LEU A 87 -9.32 7.51 -11.70
CA LEU A 87 -9.32 7.10 -10.30
C LEU A 87 -9.38 5.57 -10.16
N SER A 88 -10.27 4.90 -10.90
CA SER A 88 -10.35 3.43 -10.93
C SER A 88 -9.02 2.80 -11.35
N ARG A 89 -8.37 3.29 -12.41
CA ARG A 89 -7.04 2.77 -12.81
C ARG A 89 -5.96 3.01 -11.76
N THR A 90 -6.04 4.13 -11.05
CA THR A 90 -5.10 4.44 -9.98
C THR A 90 -5.30 3.49 -8.81
N GLN A 91 -6.54 3.21 -8.43
CA GLN A 91 -6.88 2.22 -7.42
C GLN A 91 -6.34 0.83 -7.80
N ASP A 92 -6.65 0.35 -9.01
CA ASP A 92 -6.17 -0.95 -9.51
C ASP A 92 -4.64 -1.02 -9.45
N GLY A 93 -3.95 0.03 -9.91
CA GLY A 93 -2.48 0.09 -9.91
C GLY A 93 -1.87 0.10 -8.51
N LEU A 94 -2.53 0.74 -7.54
CA LEU A 94 -2.10 0.71 -6.14
C LEU A 94 -2.26 -0.69 -5.53
N GLU A 95 -3.40 -1.34 -5.77
CA GLU A 95 -3.68 -2.70 -5.28
C GLU A 95 -2.70 -3.73 -5.88
N ASP A 96 -2.39 -3.60 -7.17
CA ASP A 96 -1.39 -4.43 -7.86
C ASP A 96 0.02 -4.23 -7.29
N GLU A 97 0.45 -2.98 -7.08
CA GLU A 97 1.77 -2.69 -6.54
C GLU A 97 1.91 -3.14 -5.08
N ILE A 98 0.88 -2.93 -4.25
CA ILE A 98 0.85 -3.45 -2.87
C ILE A 98 0.97 -4.97 -2.87
N SER A 99 0.25 -5.65 -3.77
CA SER A 99 0.31 -7.11 -3.90
C SER A 99 1.70 -7.59 -4.30
N ARG A 100 2.32 -6.91 -5.27
CA ARG A 100 3.69 -7.19 -5.72
C ARG A 100 4.72 -6.95 -4.60
N LEU A 101 4.64 -5.83 -3.89
CA LEU A 101 5.55 -5.50 -2.79
C LEU A 101 5.41 -6.50 -1.64
N ASN A 102 4.20 -6.94 -1.31
CA ASN A 102 3.98 -7.99 -0.31
C ASN A 102 4.66 -9.32 -0.68
N GLN A 103 4.66 -9.69 -1.96
CA GLN A 103 5.38 -10.88 -2.43
C GLN A 103 6.89 -10.71 -2.25
N LEU A 104 7.44 -9.55 -2.62
CA LEU A 104 8.87 -9.24 -2.48
C LEU A 104 9.30 -9.18 -1.01
N LEU A 105 8.45 -8.60 -0.14
CA LEU A 105 8.64 -8.55 1.30
C LEU A 105 8.79 -9.96 1.87
N ASN A 106 7.88 -10.88 1.54
CA ASN A 106 7.95 -12.26 2.02
C ASN A 106 9.23 -12.99 1.57
N GLN A 107 9.69 -12.74 0.33
CA GLN A 107 10.96 -13.27 -0.17
C GLN A 107 12.17 -12.66 0.57
N ALA A 108 12.14 -11.36 0.84
CA ALA A 108 13.18 -10.64 1.57
C ALA A 108 13.27 -11.10 3.03
N ILE A 109 12.13 -11.31 3.71
CA ILE A 109 12.05 -11.90 5.06
C ILE A 109 12.68 -13.29 5.07
N SER A 110 12.28 -14.14 4.13
CA SER A 110 12.83 -15.50 4.02
C SER A 110 14.35 -15.49 3.82
N SER A 111 14.84 -14.58 2.96
CA SER A 111 16.27 -14.41 2.69
C SER A 111 17.02 -13.86 3.91
N ARG A 112 16.45 -12.88 4.61
CA ARG A 112 17.00 -12.29 5.84
C ARG A 112 17.22 -13.38 6.89
N ASP A 113 16.19 -14.20 7.13
CA ASP A 113 16.22 -15.23 8.16
C ASP A 113 17.20 -16.35 7.79
N TYR A 114 17.26 -16.73 6.51
CA TYR A 114 18.26 -17.64 5.98
C TYR A 114 19.69 -17.13 6.24
N TYR A 115 20.01 -15.89 5.87
CA TYR A 115 21.35 -15.34 6.06
C TYR A 115 21.71 -15.18 7.53
N TYR A 116 20.75 -14.84 8.38
CA TYR A 116 20.98 -14.79 9.82
C TYR A 116 21.30 -16.16 10.41
N SER A 117 20.59 -17.21 9.97
CA SER A 117 20.89 -18.60 10.36
C SER A 117 22.30 -19.02 9.91
N LYS A 118 22.67 -18.72 8.66
CA LYS A 118 24.02 -18.99 8.13
C LYS A 118 25.11 -18.24 8.90
N TYR A 119 24.87 -16.98 9.25
CA TYR A 119 25.77 -16.20 10.09
C TYR A 119 26.01 -16.90 11.43
N LYS A 120 24.94 -17.31 12.14
CA LYS A 120 25.07 -17.99 13.44
C LYS A 120 25.86 -19.29 13.35
N ALA A 121 25.52 -20.14 12.38
CA ALA A 121 26.21 -21.40 12.15
C ALA A 121 27.70 -21.17 11.89
N LYS A 122 28.02 -20.23 10.98
CA LYS A 122 29.41 -19.98 10.61
C LYS A 122 30.20 -19.31 11.72
N LYS A 123 29.56 -18.50 12.56
CA LYS A 123 30.18 -17.93 13.76
C LYS A 123 30.52 -19.00 14.80
N ALA A 124 29.66 -20.01 14.96
CA ALA A 124 29.93 -21.14 15.84
C ALA A 124 31.10 -22.00 15.32
N GLU A 125 31.14 -22.28 14.02
CA GLU A 125 32.24 -23.00 13.39
C GLU A 125 33.58 -22.26 13.54
N GLU A 126 33.62 -20.95 13.27
CA GLU A 126 34.82 -20.12 13.47
C GLU A 126 35.31 -20.15 14.92
N ARG A 127 34.39 -20.12 15.90
CA ARG A 127 34.73 -20.22 17.33
C ARG A 127 35.29 -21.60 17.69
N ALA A 128 34.70 -22.68 17.18
CA ALA A 128 35.16 -24.03 17.42
C ALA A 128 36.55 -24.27 16.79
N GLU A 129 36.78 -23.74 15.58
CA GLU A 129 38.08 -23.81 14.92
C GLU A 129 39.15 -23.03 15.70
N LEU A 130 38.81 -21.83 16.18
CA LEU A 130 39.71 -21.04 17.03
C LEU A 130 40.04 -21.78 18.33
N ALA A 131 39.04 -22.37 19.00
CA ALA A 131 39.25 -23.15 20.21
C ALA A 131 40.15 -24.37 19.97
N ARG A 132 39.97 -25.10 18.85
CA ARG A 132 40.87 -26.20 18.47
C ARG A 132 42.30 -25.72 18.22
N LYS A 133 42.48 -24.58 17.54
CA LYS A 133 43.81 -24.00 17.30
C LYS A 133 44.51 -23.58 18.59
N LEU A 134 43.75 -23.10 19.59
CA LEU A 134 44.30 -22.62 20.84
C LEU A 134 44.50 -23.71 21.90
N PHE A 135 43.68 -24.77 21.89
CA PHE A 135 43.62 -25.75 23.00
C PHE A 135 43.67 -27.22 22.56
N GLY A 136 43.69 -27.52 21.25
CA GLY A 136 43.64 -28.88 20.70
C GLY A 136 44.97 -29.40 20.16
N GLY A 137 46.07 -28.69 20.37
CA GLY A 137 47.43 -29.15 20.03
C GLY A 137 48.08 -29.83 21.24
N GLY A 138 47.92 -31.15 21.34
CA GLY A 138 48.64 -32.05 22.24
C GLY A 138 48.89 -33.35 21.51
#